data_AF-A0A850VPR1-F1
#
_entry.id   AF-A0A850VPR1-F1
#
_cell.length_a   1.000
_cell.length_b   1.000
_cell.length_c   1.000
_cell.angle_alpha   90.00
_cell.angle_beta   90.00
_cell.angle_gamma   90.00
#
_symmetry.space_group_name_H-M   'P 1'
#
loop_
_entity.id
_entity.type
_entity.pdbx_description
1 polymer ?
#
loop_
_entity_poly.entity_id
_entity_poly.type
_entity_poly.pdbx_seq_one_letter_code
_entity_poly.pdbx_strand_id
1 'polypeptide(L)'
;QESIQFSRSNAHLIGYSLGAHVSGFAGSYISGTNKIGRITGLDPAGPLFEGMSPTDRLSPDDANFVDAIHTFTKQHMGLSVGIKQPVAHFDFYPNGGTFQPGCHIMHMYNHIAQYGITGITQTVKCAHERSVHLFIDSLLHNDKQSTAYWCNDINTFNKGMCLSCRKNRCNTLGYNIREERLPNSRRLFLKTRAHMPFKVYHYQFKIHFINEIQGKQIDPTFTISLTGTKDDAKNLPIALVEGINGNKTYSFLITLDTDIGELIMIKFKWEGTAVWENIWGTVQTIIPWTKGTRRPGLIVKTIRVKAGETQQKMTFCSQSIDNVHLYPAQEKTFVRCEDRFRRQNRK
;
A
#
# COMPACT_ATOMS: atom_id res chain seq x y z
N GLN A 1 2.87 -16.63 51.79
CA GLN A 1 2.63 -16.50 50.34
C GLN A 1 3.16 -15.13 49.95
N GLU A 2 4.31 -15.06 49.29
CA GLU A 2 4.83 -13.78 48.79
C GLU A 2 3.90 -13.29 47.69
N SER A 3 3.13 -12.24 47.97
CA SER A 3 2.30 -11.58 46.96
C SER A 3 3.21 -10.72 46.09
N ILE A 4 3.55 -11.19 44.89
CA ILE A 4 4.24 -10.36 43.90
C ILE A 4 3.26 -9.29 43.42
N GLN A 5 3.54 -8.02 43.72
CA GLN A 5 2.73 -6.90 43.29
C GLN A 5 3.01 -6.59 41.81
N PHE A 6 2.33 -7.29 40.90
CA PHE A 6 2.46 -7.09 39.46
C PHE A 6 1.43 -6.08 38.93
N SER A 7 1.90 -4.97 38.35
CA SER A 7 1.01 -4.02 37.69
C SER A 7 0.52 -4.58 36.35
N ARG A 8 -0.81 -4.66 36.20
CA ARG A 8 -1.47 -5.12 34.96
C ARG A 8 -1.17 -4.24 33.76
N SER A 9 -0.86 -2.96 33.99
CA SER A 9 -0.42 -2.03 32.95
C SER A 9 0.89 -2.45 32.27
N ASN A 10 1.68 -3.33 32.91
CA ASN A 10 2.93 -3.84 32.37
C ASN A 10 2.74 -5.14 31.57
N ALA A 11 1.51 -5.63 31.44
CA ALA A 11 1.20 -6.81 30.65
C ALA A 11 0.88 -6.44 29.19
N HIS A 12 1.46 -7.21 28.28
CA HIS A 12 1.13 -7.19 26.85
C HIS A 12 0.66 -8.59 26.44
N LEU A 13 -0.63 -8.71 26.10
CA LEU A 13 -1.20 -9.96 25.58
C LEU A 13 -1.12 -9.95 24.05
N ILE A 14 -0.59 -11.01 23.46
CA ILE A 14 -0.48 -11.16 22.01
C ILE A 14 -1.27 -12.41 21.63
N GLY A 15 -2.37 -12.23 20.92
CA GLY A 15 -3.29 -13.31 20.56
C GLY A 15 -3.35 -13.51 19.05
N TYR A 16 -3.14 -14.74 18.58
CA TYR A 16 -3.27 -15.11 17.17
C TYR A 16 -4.60 -15.80 16.90
N SER A 17 -5.28 -15.44 15.80
CA SER A 17 -6.54 -16.06 15.38
C SER A 17 -7.61 -15.99 16.49
N LEU A 18 -8.17 -17.13 16.92
CA LEU A 18 -9.06 -17.22 18.09
C LEU A 18 -8.42 -16.67 19.38
N GLY A 19 -7.11 -16.80 19.54
CA GLY A 19 -6.37 -16.28 20.69
C GLY A 19 -6.43 -14.75 20.82
N ALA A 20 -6.69 -14.02 19.73
CA ALA A 20 -6.93 -12.59 19.79
C ALA A 20 -8.21 -12.26 20.59
N HIS A 21 -9.28 -13.04 20.39
CA HIS A 21 -10.52 -12.90 21.15
C HIS A 21 -10.36 -13.37 22.59
N VAL A 22 -9.62 -14.47 22.82
CA VAL A 22 -9.26 -14.89 24.19
C VAL A 22 -8.54 -13.78 24.94
N SER A 23 -7.61 -13.06 24.29
CA SER A 23 -6.91 -11.91 24.88
C SER A 23 -7.87 -10.76 25.19
N GLY A 24 -8.82 -10.48 24.28
CA GLY A 24 -9.88 -9.49 24.51
C GLY A 24 -10.77 -9.83 25.69
N PHE A 25 -11.29 -11.06 25.74
CA PHE A 25 -12.12 -11.54 26.86
C PHE A 25 -11.36 -11.55 28.19
N ALA A 26 -10.07 -11.90 28.19
CA ALA A 26 -9.24 -11.79 29.39
C ALA A 26 -9.11 -10.33 29.84
N GLY A 27 -8.87 -9.40 28.92
CA GLY A 27 -8.80 -7.96 29.21
C GLY A 27 -10.11 -7.40 29.76
N SER A 28 -11.24 -7.76 29.15
CA SER A 28 -12.59 -7.37 29.58
C SER A 28 -12.97 -7.94 30.95
N TYR A 29 -12.62 -9.21 31.22
CA TYR A 29 -12.85 -9.83 32.54
C TYR A 29 -12.03 -9.14 33.64
N ILE A 30 -10.81 -8.70 33.32
CA ILE A 30 -9.94 -7.89 34.20
C ILE A 30 -10.34 -6.39 34.11
N SER A 31 -11.65 -6.12 34.15
CA SER A 31 -12.19 -4.76 34.13
C SER A 31 -11.90 -3.98 35.42
N GLY A 32 -12.03 -2.64 35.35
CA GLY A 32 -11.79 -1.72 36.46
C GLY A 32 -10.78 -0.62 36.12
N THR A 33 -10.28 0.07 37.15
CA THR A 33 -9.33 1.20 36.99
C THR A 33 -7.96 0.79 36.45
N ASN A 34 -7.59 -0.49 36.59
CA ASN A 34 -6.29 -1.03 36.20
C ASN A 34 -6.43 -2.09 35.09
N LYS A 35 -6.71 -1.63 33.86
CA LYS A 35 -6.76 -2.50 32.66
C LYS A 35 -5.38 -3.05 32.30
N ILE A 36 -5.37 -4.10 31.49
CA ILE A 36 -4.16 -4.61 30.81
C ILE A 36 -3.51 -3.47 30.01
N GLY A 37 -2.17 -3.45 29.98
CA GLY A 37 -1.41 -2.44 29.25
C GLY A 37 -1.72 -2.45 27.75
N ARG A 38 -1.44 -3.57 27.10
CA ARG A 38 -1.60 -3.70 25.65
C ARG A 38 -2.16 -5.05 25.25
N ILE A 39 -3.03 -5.06 24.24
CA ILE A 39 -3.42 -6.28 23.52
C ILE A 39 -3.05 -6.11 22.04
N THR A 40 -2.35 -7.08 21.47
CA THR A 40 -2.15 -7.17 20.01
C THR A 40 -2.91 -8.37 19.43
N GLY A 41 -3.84 -8.10 18.52
CA GLY A 41 -4.56 -9.12 17.76
C GLY A 41 -3.86 -9.44 16.44
N LEU A 42 -3.34 -10.65 16.29
CA LEU A 42 -2.69 -11.14 15.07
C LEU A 42 -3.70 -11.93 14.25
N ASP A 43 -4.20 -11.30 13.19
CA ASP A 43 -5.29 -11.73 12.31
C ASP A 43 -6.46 -12.37 13.09
N PRO A 44 -7.19 -11.59 13.92
CA PRO A 44 -8.26 -12.12 14.77
C PRO A 44 -9.29 -12.92 13.96
N ALA A 45 -9.87 -13.97 14.54
CA ALA A 45 -10.78 -14.85 13.82
C ALA A 45 -12.05 -14.11 13.37
N GLY A 46 -12.45 -14.29 12.10
CA GLY A 46 -13.67 -13.73 11.53
C GLY A 46 -14.92 -14.58 11.78
N PRO A 47 -14.91 -15.90 11.50
CA PRO A 47 -16.07 -16.76 11.72
C PRO A 47 -16.58 -16.68 13.16
N LEU A 48 -17.88 -16.47 13.34
CA LEU A 48 -18.57 -16.27 14.63
C LEU A 48 -18.30 -14.93 15.35
N PHE A 49 -17.36 -14.10 14.89
CA PHE A 49 -17.02 -12.80 15.52
C PHE A 49 -17.30 -11.58 14.64
N GLU A 50 -17.34 -11.75 13.31
CA GLU A 50 -17.69 -10.68 12.37
C GLU A 50 -19.13 -10.19 12.63
N GLY A 51 -19.32 -8.87 12.68
CA GLY A 51 -20.62 -8.25 12.99
C GLY A 51 -21.03 -8.32 14.46
N MET A 52 -20.29 -9.03 15.32
CA MET A 52 -20.62 -9.15 16.74
C MET A 52 -20.35 -7.85 17.52
N SER A 53 -21.10 -7.69 18.62
CA SER A 53 -20.95 -6.61 19.60
C SER A 53 -19.51 -6.54 20.14
N PRO A 54 -18.97 -5.36 20.48
CA PRO A 54 -17.65 -5.24 21.13
C PRO A 54 -17.47 -6.13 22.37
N THR A 55 -18.54 -6.53 23.06
CA THR A 55 -18.50 -7.43 24.23
C THR A 55 -18.22 -8.89 23.87
N ASP A 56 -18.47 -9.29 22.63
CA ASP A 56 -18.44 -10.70 22.18
C ASP A 56 -17.25 -10.98 21.25
N ARG A 57 -16.23 -10.12 21.26
CA ARG A 57 -15.01 -10.22 20.46
C ARG A 57 -13.91 -9.34 21.05
N LEU A 58 -12.78 -9.24 20.33
CA LEU A 58 -11.75 -8.25 20.64
C LEU A 58 -12.30 -6.85 20.35
N SER A 59 -12.03 -5.91 21.25
CA SER A 59 -12.47 -4.52 21.21
C SER A 59 -11.37 -3.56 21.70
N PRO A 60 -11.36 -2.28 21.26
CA PRO A 60 -10.49 -1.26 21.87
C PRO A 60 -10.68 -1.12 23.39
N ASP A 61 -11.85 -1.50 23.91
CA ASP A 61 -12.17 -1.38 25.34
C ASP A 61 -11.45 -2.41 26.23
N ASP A 62 -10.84 -3.45 25.66
CA ASP A 62 -10.32 -4.60 26.41
C ASP A 62 -8.98 -4.31 27.11
N ALA A 63 -8.26 -3.25 26.70
CA ALA A 63 -6.99 -2.85 27.31
C ALA A 63 -6.78 -1.34 27.25
N ASN A 64 -5.69 -0.85 27.85
CA ASN A 64 -5.32 0.56 27.73
C ASN A 64 -4.98 0.95 26.30
N PHE A 65 -4.40 0.01 25.55
CA PHE A 65 -4.10 0.10 24.13
C PHE A 65 -4.35 -1.25 23.44
N VAL A 66 -4.88 -1.21 22.23
CA VAL A 66 -5.21 -2.39 21.42
C VAL A 66 -4.81 -2.10 19.99
N ASP A 67 -4.02 -2.96 19.38
CA ASP A 67 -3.63 -2.93 17.98
C ASP A 67 -3.93 -4.27 17.30
N ALA A 68 -4.33 -4.26 16.03
CA ALA A 68 -4.65 -5.49 15.30
C ALA A 68 -4.03 -5.50 13.90
N ILE A 69 -3.55 -6.66 13.46
CA ILE A 69 -2.96 -6.87 12.13
C ILE A 69 -3.84 -7.84 11.36
N HIS A 70 -4.51 -7.36 10.31
CA HIS A 70 -5.44 -8.12 9.48
C HIS A 70 -4.77 -8.53 8.18
N THR A 71 -4.54 -9.83 7.98
CA THR A 71 -3.80 -10.35 6.83
C THR A 71 -4.60 -11.30 5.93
N PHE A 72 -5.75 -11.81 6.39
CA PHE A 72 -6.58 -12.71 5.60
C PHE A 72 -8.10 -12.50 5.80
N THR A 73 -8.59 -11.31 5.41
CA THR A 73 -9.98 -10.86 5.65
C THR A 73 -10.96 -11.06 4.50
N LYS A 74 -10.51 -11.56 3.33
CA LYS A 74 -11.39 -11.73 2.16
C LYS A 74 -11.69 -13.20 1.98
N GLN A 75 -12.99 -13.49 1.89
CA GLN A 75 -13.47 -14.81 1.55
C GLN A 75 -12.90 -15.22 0.19
N HIS A 76 -12.06 -16.24 0.19
CA HIS A 76 -11.55 -16.86 -1.02
C HIS A 76 -12.08 -18.30 -1.06
N MET A 77 -12.84 -18.63 -2.11
CA MET A 77 -13.51 -19.93 -2.23
C MET A 77 -14.37 -20.31 -1.01
N GLY A 78 -15.10 -19.35 -0.44
CA GLY A 78 -15.93 -19.58 0.74
C GLY A 78 -15.18 -19.50 2.08
N LEU A 79 -13.85 -19.44 2.08
CA LEU A 79 -13.00 -19.44 3.28
C LEU A 79 -12.43 -18.04 3.54
N SER A 80 -12.86 -17.39 4.62
CA SER A 80 -12.18 -16.24 5.24
C SER A 80 -11.94 -16.62 6.69
N VAL A 81 -10.70 -16.49 7.18
CA VAL A 81 -10.39 -16.82 8.57
C VAL A 81 -10.18 -15.56 9.41
N GLY A 82 -9.67 -14.47 8.84
CA GLY A 82 -9.50 -13.20 9.55
C GLY A 82 -10.77 -12.35 9.55
N ILE A 83 -10.99 -11.61 10.64
CA ILE A 83 -12.05 -10.62 10.78
C ILE A 83 -11.75 -9.38 9.92
N LYS A 84 -12.76 -8.85 9.23
CA LYS A 84 -12.65 -7.69 8.36
C LYS A 84 -12.92 -6.39 9.09
N GLN A 85 -13.93 -6.37 9.97
CA GLN A 85 -14.24 -5.16 10.73
C GLN A 85 -13.07 -4.74 11.66
N PRO A 86 -12.88 -3.43 11.87
CA PRO A 86 -11.97 -2.92 12.89
C PRO A 86 -12.35 -3.41 14.28
N VAL A 87 -11.35 -3.83 15.06
CA VAL A 87 -11.49 -4.35 16.43
C VAL A 87 -10.51 -3.72 17.41
N ALA A 88 -9.66 -2.79 16.95
CA ALA A 88 -8.58 -2.20 17.72
C ALA A 88 -8.57 -0.66 17.65
N HIS A 89 -7.67 -0.01 18.40
CA HIS A 89 -7.44 1.43 18.24
C HIS A 89 -6.77 1.71 16.89
N PHE A 90 -5.80 0.86 16.52
CA PHE A 90 -5.14 0.85 15.22
C PHE A 90 -5.27 -0.53 14.58
N ASP A 91 -5.97 -0.57 13.45
CA ASP A 91 -6.19 -1.78 12.66
C ASP A 91 -5.36 -1.68 11.37
N PHE A 92 -4.35 -2.52 11.27
CA PHE A 92 -3.44 -2.58 10.12
C PHE A 92 -3.93 -3.60 9.11
N TYR A 93 -4.00 -3.19 7.84
CA TYR A 93 -4.39 -4.03 6.71
C TYR A 93 -3.23 -4.11 5.69
N PRO A 94 -2.12 -4.85 6.01
CA PRO A 94 -1.05 -5.12 5.06
C PRO A 94 -1.58 -5.65 3.75
N ASN A 95 -1.17 -5.01 2.64
CA ASN A 95 -1.59 -5.35 1.29
C ASN A 95 -3.11 -5.29 1.07
N GLY A 96 -3.82 -4.51 1.90
CA GLY A 96 -5.29 -4.44 1.89
C GLY A 96 -5.97 -5.45 2.81
N GLY A 97 -5.20 -6.28 3.51
CA GLY A 97 -5.67 -7.28 4.47
C GLY A 97 -6.34 -8.50 3.84
N THR A 98 -6.54 -8.51 2.52
CA THR A 98 -7.24 -9.62 1.86
C THR A 98 -6.36 -10.84 1.66
N PHE A 99 -5.13 -10.63 1.21
CA PHE A 99 -4.19 -11.69 0.85
C PHE A 99 -2.77 -11.15 0.80
N GLN A 100 -1.79 -12.00 1.09
CA GLN A 100 -0.41 -11.57 1.32
C GLN A 100 0.53 -12.00 0.18
N PRO A 101 1.46 -11.13 -0.24
CA PRO A 101 2.47 -11.47 -1.25
C PRO A 101 3.25 -12.73 -0.85
N GLY A 102 3.48 -13.62 -1.81
CA GLY A 102 4.15 -14.91 -1.59
C GLY A 102 3.25 -16.04 -1.06
N CYS A 103 2.01 -15.77 -0.69
CA CYS A 103 1.06 -16.81 -0.28
C CYS A 103 0.15 -17.28 -1.43
N HIS A 104 0.34 -16.80 -2.67
CA HIS A 104 -0.65 -16.95 -3.75
C HIS A 104 -0.96 -18.41 -4.09
N ILE A 105 -2.21 -18.63 -4.53
CA ILE A 105 -2.80 -19.90 -4.98
C ILE A 105 -2.01 -20.56 -6.12
N MET A 106 -1.09 -19.86 -6.80
CA MET A 106 -0.18 -20.50 -7.73
C MET A 106 0.74 -21.51 -7.03
N HIS A 107 1.06 -21.28 -5.75
CA HIS A 107 1.68 -22.30 -4.89
C HIS A 107 0.68 -23.35 -4.42
N MET A 108 -0.64 -23.15 -4.53
CA MET A 108 -1.64 -24.18 -4.22
C MET A 108 -1.51 -25.37 -5.16
N TYR A 109 -1.16 -25.21 -6.44
CA TYR A 109 -0.85 -26.35 -7.31
C TYR A 109 0.38 -27.11 -6.80
N ASN A 110 1.43 -26.41 -6.39
CA ASN A 110 2.61 -27.03 -5.78
C ASN A 110 2.26 -27.68 -4.43
N HIS A 111 1.41 -27.06 -3.61
CA HIS A 111 0.97 -27.58 -2.33
C HIS A 111 -0.06 -28.70 -2.46
N ILE A 112 -0.89 -28.74 -3.50
CA ILE A 112 -1.79 -29.85 -3.81
C ILE A 112 -1.00 -31.00 -4.42
N ALA A 113 -0.03 -30.71 -5.30
CA ALA A 113 0.89 -31.71 -5.82
C ALA A 113 1.77 -32.32 -4.72
N GLN A 114 2.18 -31.52 -3.72
CA GLN A 114 3.04 -31.95 -2.62
C GLN A 114 2.27 -32.52 -1.42
N TYR A 115 1.08 -32.00 -1.10
CA TYR A 115 0.33 -32.32 0.13
C TYR A 115 -1.14 -32.74 -0.13
N GLY A 116 -1.58 -32.91 -1.37
CA GLY A 116 -2.95 -33.28 -1.71
C GLY A 116 -3.99 -32.20 -1.33
N ILE A 117 -5.22 -32.60 -0.97
CA ILE A 117 -6.31 -31.68 -0.59
C ILE A 117 -5.91 -30.76 0.60
N THR A 118 -4.93 -31.17 1.42
CA THR A 118 -4.40 -30.35 2.52
C THR A 118 -3.61 -29.11 2.05
N GLY A 119 -3.22 -29.04 0.78
CA GLY A 119 -2.57 -27.85 0.19
C GLY A 119 -3.44 -26.59 0.24
N ILE A 120 -4.78 -26.75 0.29
CA ILE A 120 -5.74 -25.65 0.50
C ILE A 120 -5.58 -25.09 1.92
N THR A 121 -5.44 -25.96 2.92
CA THR A 121 -5.24 -25.55 4.32
C THR A 121 -3.90 -24.83 4.53
N GLN A 122 -2.84 -25.26 3.84
CA GLN A 122 -1.53 -24.61 3.89
C GLN A 122 -1.54 -23.21 3.29
N THR A 123 -2.27 -23.01 2.19
CA THR A 123 -2.42 -21.70 1.54
C THR A 123 -3.19 -20.72 2.43
N VAL A 124 -4.27 -21.19 3.05
CA VAL A 124 -5.04 -20.42 4.06
C VAL A 124 -4.17 -20.06 5.26
N LYS A 125 -3.38 -21.03 5.75
CA LYS A 125 -2.46 -20.82 6.87
C LYS A 125 -1.40 -19.75 6.54
N CYS A 126 -0.82 -19.74 5.33
CA CYS A 126 0.21 -18.77 4.95
C CYS A 126 -0.25 -17.31 5.11
N ALA A 127 -1.41 -16.96 4.54
CA ALA A 127 -1.92 -15.59 4.61
C ALA A 127 -2.35 -15.22 6.04
N HIS A 128 -2.92 -16.18 6.78
CA HIS A 128 -3.37 -15.98 8.16
C HIS A 128 -2.19 -15.79 9.13
N GLU A 129 -1.19 -16.66 9.06
CA GLU A 129 0.04 -16.65 9.87
C GLU A 129 0.99 -15.49 9.52
N ARG A 130 0.79 -14.83 8.37
CA ARG A 130 1.58 -13.64 8.00
C ARG A 130 1.53 -12.53 9.06
N SER A 131 0.42 -12.38 9.77
CA SER A 131 0.29 -11.43 10.89
C SER A 131 1.36 -11.65 11.97
N VAL A 132 1.62 -12.92 12.31
CA VAL A 132 2.66 -13.33 13.27
C VAL A 132 4.05 -12.97 12.74
N HIS A 133 4.35 -13.32 11.48
CA HIS A 133 5.65 -13.00 10.90
C HIS A 133 5.90 -11.49 10.75
N LEU A 134 4.88 -10.70 10.46
CA LEU A 134 4.99 -9.23 10.44
C LEU A 134 5.29 -8.67 11.84
N PHE A 135 4.67 -9.23 12.88
CA PHE A 135 4.96 -8.83 14.25
C PHE A 135 6.39 -9.23 14.66
N ILE A 136 6.83 -10.45 14.31
CA ILE A 136 8.22 -10.89 14.53
C ILE A 136 9.21 -9.98 13.80
N ASP A 137 8.95 -9.62 12.54
CA ASP A 137 9.80 -8.71 11.76
C ASP A 137 9.97 -7.35 12.46
N SER A 138 8.88 -6.83 13.06
CA SER A 138 8.91 -5.58 13.81
C SER A 138 9.79 -5.63 15.06
N LEU A 139 9.98 -6.82 15.66
CA LEU A 139 10.85 -7.05 16.81
C LEU A 139 12.32 -7.20 16.37
N LEU A 140 12.56 -7.97 15.30
CA LEU A 140 13.91 -8.33 14.87
C LEU A 140 14.62 -7.22 14.10
N HIS A 141 13.88 -6.39 13.37
CA HIS A 141 14.47 -5.38 12.48
C HIS A 141 14.09 -3.95 12.89
N ASN A 142 14.70 -3.47 13.98
CA ASN A 142 14.45 -2.12 14.51
C ASN A 142 14.83 -0.99 13.50
N ASP A 143 15.79 -1.24 12.61
CA ASP A 143 16.18 -0.32 11.53
C ASP A 143 15.23 -0.37 10.32
N LYS A 144 14.38 -1.39 10.21
CA LYS A 144 13.45 -1.62 9.08
C LYS A 144 11.99 -1.67 9.50
N GLN A 145 11.59 -0.78 10.40
CA GLN A 145 10.19 -0.65 10.81
C GLN A 145 9.29 -0.28 9.63
N SER A 146 8.13 -0.94 9.54
CA SER A 146 7.17 -0.72 8.45
C SER A 146 6.17 0.38 8.83
N THR A 147 6.02 1.38 7.96
CA THR A 147 5.09 2.49 8.15
C THR A 147 3.75 2.18 7.49
N ALA A 148 2.67 2.31 8.25
CA ALA A 148 1.31 2.21 7.75
C ALA A 148 0.60 3.56 7.76
N TYR A 149 -0.33 3.74 6.84
CA TYR A 149 -0.99 5.02 6.58
C TYR A 149 -2.50 4.90 6.68
N TRP A 150 -3.11 5.77 7.48
CA TRP A 150 -4.55 5.88 7.58
C TRP A 150 -5.16 6.24 6.22
N CYS A 151 -6.17 5.47 5.83
CA CYS A 151 -6.90 5.68 4.59
C CYS A 151 -8.35 5.21 4.76
N ASN A 152 -9.27 5.74 3.95
CA ASN A 152 -10.67 5.31 3.99
C ASN A 152 -10.85 3.90 3.41
N ASP A 153 -10.11 3.60 2.34
CA ASP A 153 -10.22 2.36 1.59
C ASP A 153 -8.90 2.03 0.87
N ILE A 154 -8.76 0.76 0.49
CA ILE A 154 -7.57 0.24 -0.18
C ILE A 154 -7.36 0.82 -1.59
N ASN A 155 -8.41 1.19 -2.31
CA ASN A 155 -8.29 1.73 -3.67
C ASN A 155 -7.69 3.13 -3.64
N THR A 156 -8.14 3.97 -2.70
CA THR A 156 -7.56 5.30 -2.43
C THR A 156 -6.10 5.18 -1.98
N PHE A 157 -5.76 4.16 -1.19
CA PHE A 157 -4.38 3.87 -0.80
C PHE A 157 -3.52 3.43 -2.00
N ASN A 158 -4.01 2.53 -2.85
CA ASN A 158 -3.31 2.06 -4.06
C ASN A 158 -3.12 3.20 -5.10
N LYS A 159 -3.93 4.26 -5.04
CA LYS A 159 -3.70 5.53 -5.78
C LYS A 159 -2.62 6.42 -5.15
N GLY A 160 -2.01 6.02 -4.03
CA GLY A 160 -0.97 6.76 -3.30
C GLY A 160 -1.48 7.97 -2.50
N MET A 161 -2.80 8.13 -2.36
CA MET A 161 -3.38 9.39 -1.84
C MET A 161 -3.30 9.54 -0.32
N CYS A 162 -2.91 8.49 0.39
CA CYS A 162 -2.98 8.42 1.85
C CYS A 162 -1.62 8.50 2.57
N LEU A 163 -0.51 8.76 1.87
CA LEU A 163 0.86 8.72 2.43
C LEU A 163 1.22 9.87 3.40
N SER A 164 0.28 10.44 4.17
CA SER A 164 0.52 11.55 5.11
C SER A 164 0.67 11.07 6.54
N CYS A 165 1.69 11.56 7.25
CA CYS A 165 1.88 11.30 8.68
C CYS A 165 1.33 12.40 9.61
N ARG A 166 0.85 13.53 9.07
CA ARG A 166 0.29 14.63 9.86
C ARG A 166 -0.94 14.19 10.65
N LYS A 167 -1.09 14.67 11.90
CA LYS A 167 -2.23 14.37 12.79
C LYS A 167 -2.47 12.86 12.93
N ASN A 168 -1.39 12.12 13.16
CA ASN A 168 -1.40 10.68 13.45
C ASN A 168 -2.05 9.84 12.35
N ARG A 169 -1.95 10.33 11.10
CA ARG A 169 -2.38 9.62 9.89
C ARG A 169 -1.40 8.53 9.45
N CYS A 170 -0.33 8.31 10.19
CA CYS A 170 0.52 7.14 10.00
C CYS A 170 0.98 6.61 11.35
N ASN A 171 1.32 5.32 11.40
CA ASN A 171 1.90 4.70 12.58
C ASN A 171 2.81 3.53 12.16
N THR A 172 3.60 3.03 13.11
CA THR A 172 4.49 1.89 12.90
C THR A 172 3.73 0.58 13.08
N LEU A 173 3.90 -0.37 12.16
CA LEU A 173 3.35 -1.72 12.30
C LEU A 173 4.12 -2.51 13.36
N GLY A 174 3.39 -3.15 14.28
CA GLY A 174 3.94 -4.13 15.21
C GLY A 174 4.38 -3.54 16.55
N TYR A 175 5.49 -4.03 17.09
CA TYR A 175 5.87 -3.80 18.49
C TYR A 175 6.09 -2.32 18.82
N ASN A 176 6.81 -1.58 17.98
CA ASN A 176 7.17 -0.17 18.20
C ASN A 176 6.10 0.84 17.74
N ILE A 177 4.83 0.41 17.70
CA ILE A 177 3.70 1.31 17.44
C ILE A 177 3.64 2.44 18.47
N ARG A 178 3.24 3.64 18.04
CA ARG A 178 2.92 4.72 18.98
C ARG A 178 1.55 4.48 19.59
N GLU A 179 1.53 4.26 20.90
CA GLU A 179 0.31 4.06 21.67
C GLU A 179 -0.42 5.40 21.86
N GLU A 180 -1.47 5.61 21.07
CA GLU A 180 -2.28 6.82 21.14
C GLU A 180 -3.75 6.45 21.30
N ARG A 181 -4.44 7.11 22.24
CA ARG A 181 -5.89 6.97 22.36
C ARG A 181 -6.59 7.89 21.38
N LEU A 182 -7.25 7.30 20.40
CA LEU A 182 -8.05 8.00 19.41
C LEU A 182 -9.54 7.78 19.70
N PRO A 183 -10.41 8.76 19.41
CA PRO A 183 -11.85 8.63 19.67
C PRO A 183 -12.51 7.56 18.80
N ASN A 184 -11.90 7.18 17.69
CA ASN A 184 -12.40 6.17 16.77
C ASN A 184 -11.24 5.28 16.29
N SER A 185 -11.52 4.00 16.04
CA SER A 185 -10.61 3.05 15.40
C SER A 185 -10.10 3.59 14.06
N ARG A 186 -8.81 3.35 13.78
CA ARG A 186 -8.15 3.76 12.54
C ARG A 186 -7.80 2.55 11.70
N ARG A 187 -8.26 2.53 10.45
CA ARG A 187 -7.78 1.61 9.42
C ARG A 187 -6.51 2.16 8.78
N LEU A 188 -5.41 1.43 8.87
CA LEU A 188 -4.13 1.78 8.25
C LEU A 188 -3.76 0.74 7.21
N PHE A 189 -3.17 1.22 6.11
CA PHE A 189 -2.75 0.41 4.99
C PHE A 189 -1.26 0.59 4.73
N LEU A 190 -0.63 -0.48 4.28
CA LEU A 190 0.75 -0.54 3.86
C LEU A 190 0.90 -1.65 2.82
N LYS A 191 1.97 -1.63 2.03
CA LYS A 191 2.42 -2.77 1.24
C LYS A 191 3.56 -3.47 1.97
N THR A 192 3.80 -4.73 1.62
CA THR A 192 4.92 -5.51 2.15
C THR A 192 5.54 -6.37 1.07
N ARG A 193 6.76 -6.84 1.32
CA ARG A 193 7.41 -7.86 0.50
C ARG A 193 6.79 -9.24 0.74
N ALA A 194 7.15 -10.19 -0.12
CA ALA A 194 6.78 -11.59 0.03
C ALA A 194 7.54 -12.29 1.16
N HIS A 195 8.77 -11.86 1.46
CA HIS A 195 9.68 -12.47 2.43
C HIS A 195 10.25 -11.42 3.40
N MET A 196 10.66 -11.87 4.59
CA MET A 196 11.28 -11.04 5.62
C MET A 196 12.69 -10.60 5.19
N PRO A 197 13.14 -9.36 5.48
CA PRO A 197 12.39 -8.26 6.08
C PRO A 197 11.31 -7.74 5.14
N PHE A 198 10.12 -7.46 5.70
CA PHE A 198 8.91 -7.21 4.91
C PHE A 198 8.73 -5.75 4.47
N LYS A 199 9.53 -4.83 5.03
CA LYS A 199 9.49 -3.40 4.74
C LYS A 199 9.59 -3.12 3.23
N VAL A 200 8.79 -2.15 2.79
CA VAL A 200 8.93 -1.46 1.51
C VAL A 200 8.87 0.05 1.73
N TYR A 201 9.32 0.80 0.74
CA TYR A 201 9.25 2.26 0.69
C TYR A 201 8.12 2.70 -0.24
N HIS A 202 7.24 3.58 0.22
CA HIS A 202 6.02 3.98 -0.46
C HIS A 202 6.20 5.33 -1.15
N TYR A 203 5.95 5.37 -2.46
CA TYR A 203 6.03 6.59 -3.26
C TYR A 203 4.71 6.86 -3.97
N GLN A 204 4.14 8.04 -3.75
CA GLN A 204 3.05 8.55 -4.55
C GLN A 204 3.61 9.30 -5.75
N PHE A 205 3.17 8.91 -6.94
CA PHE A 205 3.42 9.63 -8.17
C PHE A 205 2.13 10.31 -8.63
N LYS A 206 2.21 11.60 -8.96
CA LYS A 206 1.13 12.36 -9.58
C LYS A 206 1.61 12.92 -10.90
N ILE A 207 0.95 12.51 -11.97
CA ILE A 207 1.28 12.90 -13.34
C ILE A 207 0.05 13.52 -13.99
N HIS A 208 0.23 14.69 -14.56
CA HIS A 208 -0.79 15.35 -15.35
C HIS A 208 -0.59 14.97 -16.82
N PHE A 209 -1.56 14.24 -17.38
CA PHE A 209 -1.55 13.83 -18.77
C PHE A 209 -2.51 14.71 -19.56
N ILE A 210 -2.01 15.30 -20.64
CA ILE A 210 -2.84 15.93 -21.66
C ILE A 210 -2.89 14.96 -22.83
N ASN A 211 -4.07 14.37 -23.06
CA ASN A 211 -4.31 13.50 -24.20
C ASN A 211 -4.71 14.35 -25.43
N GLU A 212 -3.86 14.36 -26.45
CA GLU A 212 -4.14 15.02 -27.73
C GLU A 212 -4.90 14.11 -28.71
N ILE A 213 -5.09 12.83 -28.37
CA ILE A 213 -5.84 11.86 -29.17
C ILE A 213 -7.33 12.09 -28.93
N GLN A 214 -7.97 12.88 -29.79
CA GLN A 214 -9.38 13.26 -29.65
C GLN A 214 -10.32 12.04 -29.64
N GLY A 215 -11.18 11.96 -28.62
CA GLY A 215 -12.35 11.09 -28.57
C GLY A 215 -12.15 9.61 -28.21
N LYS A 216 -10.91 9.15 -27.94
CA LYS A 216 -10.65 7.74 -27.56
C LYS A 216 -9.97 7.62 -26.21
N GLN A 217 -10.56 6.80 -25.33
CA GLN A 217 -9.89 6.31 -24.13
C GLN A 217 -8.76 5.38 -24.56
N ILE A 218 -7.54 5.65 -24.08
CA ILE A 218 -6.38 4.80 -24.31
C ILE A 218 -6.06 4.01 -23.05
N ASP A 219 -5.58 2.79 -23.21
CA ASP A 219 -5.10 1.95 -22.09
C ASP A 219 -3.60 1.67 -22.26
N PRO A 220 -2.74 2.66 -21.93
CA PRO A 220 -1.31 2.55 -22.12
C PRO A 220 -0.68 1.75 -21.00
N THR A 221 0.31 0.93 -21.36
CA THR A 221 1.20 0.30 -20.39
C THR A 221 2.42 1.22 -20.20
N PHE A 222 2.65 1.67 -18.96
CA PHE A 222 3.83 2.46 -18.63
C PHE A 222 4.77 1.68 -17.72
N THR A 223 6.07 1.92 -17.92
CA THR A 223 7.13 1.51 -17.01
C THR A 223 7.89 2.73 -16.53
N ILE A 224 8.38 2.66 -15.30
CA ILE A 224 9.15 3.73 -14.69
C ILE A 224 10.42 3.17 -14.07
N SER A 225 11.52 3.88 -14.26
CA SER A 225 12.78 3.61 -13.59
C SER A 225 13.15 4.82 -12.74
N LEU A 226 13.55 4.56 -11.50
CA LEU A 226 13.87 5.53 -10.48
C LEU A 226 15.37 5.44 -10.17
N THR A 227 16.07 6.56 -10.26
CA THR A 227 17.49 6.65 -9.93
C THR A 227 17.65 7.51 -8.69
N GLY A 228 18.21 6.90 -7.64
CA GLY A 228 18.45 7.54 -6.35
C GLY A 228 19.92 7.74 -6.04
N THR A 229 20.23 8.34 -4.89
CA THR A 229 21.61 8.55 -4.43
C THR A 229 22.32 7.27 -4.00
N LYS A 230 21.57 6.24 -3.58
CA LYS A 230 22.12 4.99 -3.03
C LYS A 230 21.98 3.80 -3.97
N ASP A 231 20.87 3.72 -4.69
CA ASP A 231 20.51 2.58 -5.53
C ASP A 231 19.52 3.01 -6.62
N ASP A 232 19.30 2.13 -7.59
CA ASP A 232 18.39 2.32 -8.71
C ASP A 232 17.31 1.24 -8.74
N ALA A 233 16.07 1.63 -9.05
CA ALA A 233 14.98 0.71 -9.32
C ALA A 233 14.54 0.83 -10.79
N LYS A 234 14.61 -0.28 -11.55
CA LYS A 234 14.37 -0.26 -13.00
C LYS A 234 13.11 -1.03 -13.37
N ASN A 235 12.46 -0.60 -14.47
CA ASN A 235 11.34 -1.31 -15.12
C ASN A 235 10.15 -1.60 -14.18
N LEU A 236 9.81 -0.67 -13.30
CA LEU A 236 8.65 -0.81 -12.41
C LEU A 236 7.36 -0.60 -13.24
N PRO A 237 6.45 -1.57 -13.29
CA PRO A 237 5.21 -1.43 -14.04
C PRO A 237 4.25 -0.47 -13.32
N ILE A 238 3.55 0.36 -14.09
CA ILE A 238 2.49 1.23 -13.57
C ILE A 238 1.14 0.64 -13.98
N ALA A 239 0.37 0.21 -12.99
CA ALA A 239 -1.01 -0.20 -13.19
C ALA A 239 -1.92 1.03 -13.12
N LEU A 240 -2.43 1.47 -14.27
CA LEU A 240 -3.51 2.46 -14.33
C LEU A 240 -4.85 1.74 -14.12
N VAL A 241 -5.61 2.16 -13.11
CA VAL A 241 -6.92 1.58 -12.79
C VAL A 241 -7.98 2.00 -13.84
N GLU A 242 -7.76 3.14 -14.48
CA GLU A 242 -8.67 3.74 -15.45
C GLU A 242 -7.85 4.20 -16.65
N GLY A 243 -8.38 4.00 -17.86
CA GLY A 243 -7.72 4.47 -19.09
C GLY A 243 -7.53 5.98 -19.10
N ILE A 244 -6.55 6.45 -19.88
CA ILE A 244 -6.27 7.87 -20.00
C ILE A 244 -7.31 8.52 -20.91
N ASN A 245 -8.03 9.52 -20.38
CA ASN A 245 -9.03 10.28 -21.12
C ASN A 245 -8.90 11.78 -20.81
N GLY A 246 -8.79 12.58 -21.89
CA GLY A 246 -8.75 14.02 -21.85
C GLY A 246 -7.55 14.59 -21.08
N ASN A 247 -7.79 15.71 -20.42
CA ASN A 247 -6.79 16.42 -19.63
C ASN A 247 -7.00 16.17 -18.13
N LYS A 248 -6.30 15.18 -17.57
CA LYS A 248 -6.52 14.72 -16.19
C LYS A 248 -5.22 14.40 -15.47
N THR A 249 -5.26 14.53 -14.14
CA THR A 249 -4.16 14.14 -13.26
C THR A 249 -4.41 12.74 -12.70
N TYR A 250 -3.45 11.86 -12.91
CA TYR A 250 -3.48 10.48 -12.44
C TYR A 250 -2.51 10.34 -11.26
N SER A 251 -2.91 9.55 -10.27
CA SER A 251 -2.14 9.29 -9.06
C SER A 251 -2.05 7.80 -8.85
N PHE A 252 -0.84 7.30 -8.62
CA PHE A 252 -0.58 5.88 -8.38
C PHE A 252 0.48 5.70 -7.30
N LEU A 253 0.40 4.58 -6.60
CA LEU A 253 1.38 4.15 -5.60
C LEU A 253 2.40 3.24 -6.26
N ILE A 254 3.68 3.52 -6.04
CA ILE A 254 4.79 2.62 -6.35
C ILE A 254 5.51 2.30 -5.06
N THR A 255 5.95 1.05 -4.92
CA THR A 255 6.69 0.60 -3.75
C THR A 255 8.05 0.05 -4.16
N LEU A 256 9.07 0.33 -3.36
CA LEU A 256 10.42 -0.16 -3.55
C LEU A 256 10.82 -1.07 -2.40
N ASP A 257 11.53 -2.15 -2.71
CA ASP A 257 12.03 -3.11 -1.73
C ASP A 257 13.33 -2.63 -1.05
N THR A 258 14.05 -1.71 -1.69
CA THR A 258 15.34 -1.17 -1.21
C THR A 258 15.27 0.35 -1.01
N ASP A 259 16.14 0.86 -0.14
CA ASP A 259 16.31 2.30 0.06
C ASP A 259 17.20 2.89 -1.04
N ILE A 260 16.59 3.51 -2.05
CA ILE A 260 17.30 4.21 -3.11
C ILE A 260 17.90 5.56 -2.66
N GLY A 261 17.63 6.01 -1.43
CA GLY A 261 18.05 7.31 -0.93
C GLY A 261 17.22 8.46 -1.52
N GLU A 262 17.85 9.61 -1.77
CA GLU A 262 17.13 10.73 -2.39
C GLU A 262 16.92 10.48 -3.89
N LEU A 263 15.69 10.67 -4.37
CA LEU A 263 15.36 10.49 -5.78
C LEU A 263 15.91 11.65 -6.63
N ILE A 264 16.73 11.32 -7.63
CA ILE A 264 17.43 12.29 -8.48
C ILE A 264 16.81 12.39 -9.87
N MET A 265 16.45 11.23 -10.44
CA MET A 265 15.99 11.13 -11.82
C MET A 265 14.89 10.06 -11.95
N ILE A 266 13.96 10.34 -12.86
CA ILE A 266 12.89 9.43 -13.24
C ILE A 266 12.96 9.21 -14.74
N LYS A 267 13.04 7.96 -15.17
CA LYS A 267 12.80 7.56 -16.55
C LYS A 267 11.40 7.01 -16.67
N PHE A 268 10.61 7.59 -17.55
CA PHE A 268 9.21 7.23 -17.77
C PHE A 268 9.05 6.76 -19.21
N LYS A 269 8.60 5.52 -19.39
CA LYS A 269 8.52 4.86 -20.69
C LYS A 269 7.09 4.43 -20.96
N TRP A 270 6.63 4.71 -22.18
CA TRP A 270 5.40 4.12 -22.72
C TRP A 270 5.78 2.83 -23.45
N GLU A 271 5.33 1.69 -22.92
CA GLU A 271 5.50 0.42 -23.61
C GLU A 271 4.64 0.38 -24.89
N GLY A 272 5.25 -0.01 -26.00
CA GLY A 272 4.54 -0.23 -27.26
C GLY A 272 3.99 -1.65 -27.33
N THR A 273 2.75 -1.83 -27.80
CA THR A 273 2.28 -3.14 -28.29
C THR A 273 2.12 -3.09 -29.81
N ALA A 274 2.38 -4.21 -30.49
CA ALA A 274 2.23 -4.36 -31.95
C ALA A 274 0.83 -3.98 -32.48
N VAL A 275 -0.19 -4.03 -31.62
CA VAL A 275 -1.56 -3.60 -31.93
C VAL A 275 -1.66 -2.08 -32.13
N TRP A 276 -0.84 -1.29 -31.41
CA TRP A 276 -0.81 0.17 -31.59
C TRP A 276 -0.07 0.60 -32.85
N GLU A 277 0.96 -0.13 -33.31
CA GLU A 277 1.63 0.19 -34.59
C GLU A 277 0.64 0.14 -35.76
N ASN A 278 -0.28 -0.83 -35.77
CA ASN A 278 -1.31 -0.97 -36.80
C ASN A 278 -2.43 0.08 -36.68
N ILE A 279 -2.84 0.45 -35.45
CA ILE A 279 -3.84 1.51 -35.22
C ILE A 279 -3.30 2.89 -35.65
N TRP A 280 -2.01 3.15 -35.44
CA TRP A 280 -1.37 4.39 -35.89
C TRP A 280 -1.28 4.51 -37.41
N GLY A 281 -1.15 3.39 -38.13
CA GLY A 281 -1.27 3.36 -39.59
C GLY A 281 -2.68 3.76 -40.08
N THR A 282 -3.74 3.40 -39.34
CA THR A 282 -5.13 3.71 -39.71
C THR A 282 -5.58 5.14 -39.37
N VAL A 283 -4.94 5.78 -38.39
CA VAL A 283 -5.21 7.20 -38.05
C VAL A 283 -4.69 8.14 -39.14
N GLN A 284 -3.65 7.75 -39.89
CA GLN A 284 -3.11 8.52 -41.02
C GLN A 284 -4.08 8.64 -42.20
N THR A 285 -4.98 7.66 -42.39
CA THR A 285 -5.85 7.59 -43.57
C THR A 285 -7.15 8.39 -43.47
N ILE A 286 -7.51 8.93 -42.31
CA ILE A 286 -8.83 9.59 -42.08
C ILE A 286 -8.70 11.12 -41.92
N ILE A 287 -7.48 11.67 -41.85
CA ILE A 287 -7.27 13.13 -41.72
C ILE A 287 -6.95 13.72 -43.10
N PRO A 288 -7.84 14.55 -43.69
CA PRO A 288 -7.57 15.21 -44.95
C PRO A 288 -6.45 16.23 -44.76
N TRP A 289 -5.40 16.07 -45.58
CA TRP A 289 -4.32 17.00 -45.87
C TRP A 289 -4.51 18.42 -45.32
N THR A 290 -4.16 18.60 -44.05
CA THR A 290 -3.93 19.90 -43.44
C THR A 290 -2.45 19.98 -43.13
N LYS A 291 -1.79 20.99 -43.70
CA LYS A 291 -0.37 21.29 -43.48
C LYS A 291 -0.11 21.41 -41.97
N GLY A 292 0.55 20.41 -41.39
CA GLY A 292 0.91 20.38 -39.97
C GLY A 292 1.30 18.97 -39.50
N THR A 293 2.58 18.63 -39.63
CA THR A 293 3.18 17.36 -39.21
C THR A 293 3.22 17.19 -37.69
N ARG A 294 2.11 16.86 -37.02
CA ARG A 294 2.11 16.53 -35.58
C ARG A 294 1.42 15.20 -35.30
N ARG A 295 2.20 14.22 -34.82
CA ARG A 295 1.68 12.96 -34.28
C ARG A 295 0.98 13.27 -32.93
N PRO A 296 -0.31 12.93 -32.72
CA PRO A 296 -1.00 13.14 -31.45
C PRO A 296 -0.42 12.24 -30.34
N GLY A 297 0.29 12.83 -29.38
CA GLY A 297 0.97 12.10 -28.30
C GLY A 297 0.31 12.32 -26.95
N LEU A 298 0.93 11.75 -25.91
CA LEU A 298 0.62 12.11 -24.53
C LEU A 298 1.60 13.18 -24.04
N ILE A 299 1.12 14.32 -23.58
CA ILE A 299 2.01 15.33 -23.03
C ILE A 299 2.18 15.09 -21.53
N VAL A 300 3.43 14.93 -21.10
CA VAL A 300 3.82 14.81 -19.69
C VAL A 300 4.80 15.91 -19.33
N LYS A 301 4.33 16.96 -18.66
CA LYS A 301 5.15 18.14 -18.30
C LYS A 301 5.96 17.92 -17.02
N THR A 302 5.27 17.50 -15.97
CA THR A 302 5.82 17.43 -14.61
C THR A 302 5.34 16.19 -13.91
N ILE A 303 6.25 15.56 -13.16
CA ILE A 303 5.94 14.43 -12.29
C ILE A 303 6.14 14.91 -10.86
N ARG A 304 5.07 14.89 -10.06
CA ARG A 304 5.14 15.21 -8.62
C ARG A 304 5.25 13.91 -7.84
N VAL A 305 6.23 13.83 -6.96
CA VAL A 305 6.49 12.63 -6.15
C VAL A 305 6.38 12.99 -4.68
N LYS A 306 5.77 12.09 -3.89
CA LYS A 306 5.82 12.15 -2.43
C LYS A 306 6.35 10.82 -1.90
N ALA A 307 7.46 10.88 -1.17
CA ALA A 307 7.97 9.75 -0.40
C ALA A 307 7.19 9.67 0.92
N GLY A 308 6.66 8.49 1.23
CA GLY A 308 5.88 8.24 2.45
C GLY A 308 6.77 8.24 3.68
N GLU A 309 7.87 7.49 3.65
CA GLU A 309 8.72 7.26 4.83
C GLU A 309 9.44 8.54 5.27
N THR A 310 9.93 9.33 4.32
CA THR A 310 10.63 10.60 4.60
C THR A 310 9.70 11.82 4.63
N GLN A 311 8.42 11.65 4.27
CA GLN A 311 7.43 12.72 4.04
C GLN A 311 7.86 13.82 3.05
N GLN A 312 8.96 13.62 2.31
CA GLN A 312 9.47 14.58 1.34
C GLN A 312 8.55 14.69 0.11
N LYS A 313 8.45 15.90 -0.42
CA LYS A 313 7.75 16.19 -1.68
C LYS A 313 8.75 16.71 -2.69
N MET A 314 8.73 16.14 -3.88
CA MET A 314 9.67 16.41 -4.95
C MET A 314 8.91 16.66 -6.25
N THR A 315 9.48 17.48 -7.11
CA THR A 315 8.95 17.76 -8.45
C THR A 315 10.05 17.47 -9.47
N PHE A 316 9.67 16.78 -10.54
CA PHE A 316 10.56 16.42 -11.63
C PHE A 316 10.01 16.98 -12.93
N CYS A 317 10.90 17.59 -13.72
CA CYS A 317 10.60 18.27 -14.96
C CYS A 317 11.34 17.58 -16.11
N SER A 318 10.75 17.60 -17.31
CA SER A 318 11.43 17.14 -18.52
C SER A 318 12.76 17.88 -18.71
N GLN A 319 13.82 17.14 -19.04
CA GLN A 319 15.14 17.74 -19.31
C GLN A 319 15.14 18.63 -20.57
N SER A 320 14.22 18.39 -21.52
CA SER A 320 14.05 19.19 -22.72
C SER A 320 12.69 19.90 -22.70
N ILE A 321 12.71 21.22 -22.88
CA ILE A 321 11.54 22.11 -22.91
C ILE A 321 10.66 21.81 -24.14
N ASP A 322 11.27 21.39 -25.25
CA ASP A 322 10.58 21.17 -26.53
C ASP A 322 10.09 19.73 -26.70
N ASN A 323 10.59 18.79 -25.90
CA ASN A 323 10.24 17.38 -26.00
C ASN A 323 9.33 16.95 -24.84
N VAL A 324 8.07 17.41 -24.86
CA VAL A 324 7.06 17.05 -23.84
C VAL A 324 6.11 15.94 -24.31
N HIS A 325 5.99 15.71 -25.62
CA HIS A 325 5.16 14.64 -26.21
C HIS A 325 5.80 13.26 -26.06
N LEU A 326 5.17 12.38 -25.29
CA LEU A 326 5.51 10.98 -25.13
C LEU A 326 4.75 10.16 -26.16
N TYR A 327 5.50 9.39 -26.94
CA TYR A 327 4.97 8.45 -27.94
C TYR A 327 5.13 6.99 -27.47
N PRO A 328 4.38 6.04 -28.05
CA PRO A 328 4.59 4.61 -27.80
C PRO A 328 6.03 4.18 -28.07
N ALA A 329 6.54 3.24 -27.27
CA ALA A 329 7.92 2.76 -27.27
C ALA A 329 9.00 3.83 -26.98
N GLN A 330 8.60 5.04 -26.54
CA GLN A 330 9.53 6.09 -26.16
C GLN A 330 9.75 6.13 -24.65
N GLU A 331 10.99 6.38 -24.25
CA GLU A 331 11.37 6.71 -22.89
C GLU A 331 11.71 8.20 -22.76
N LYS A 332 11.35 8.80 -21.62
CA LYS A 332 11.67 10.18 -21.28
C LYS A 332 12.28 10.30 -19.91
N THR A 333 13.26 11.21 -19.82
CA THR A 333 13.98 11.49 -18.58
C THR A 333 13.47 12.77 -17.94
N PHE A 334 13.15 12.68 -16.65
CA PHE A 334 12.75 13.79 -15.80
C PHE A 334 13.76 13.94 -14.66
N VAL A 335 14.22 15.17 -14.43
CA VAL A 335 15.19 15.51 -13.39
C VAL A 335 14.56 16.41 -12.35
N ARG A 336 15.09 16.37 -11.12
CA ARG A 336 14.59 17.19 -10.00
C ARG A 336 14.63 18.68 -10.36
N CYS A 337 13.53 19.38 -10.11
CA CYS A 337 13.38 20.81 -10.40
C CYS A 337 12.60 21.51 -9.28
N GLU A 338 12.83 22.81 -9.12
CA GLU A 338 11.99 23.63 -8.23
C GLU A 338 10.62 23.88 -8.85
N ASP A 339 9.56 23.83 -8.03
CA ASP A 339 8.17 24.08 -8.43
C ASP A 339 7.99 25.57 -8.77
N ARG A 340 8.41 25.99 -9.98
CA ARG A 340 8.38 27.38 -10.46
C ARG A 340 6.98 28.02 -10.36
N PHE A 341 5.93 27.20 -10.36
CA PHE A 341 4.53 27.64 -10.26
C PHE A 341 4.11 28.19 -8.89
N ARG A 342 4.84 27.92 -7.80
CA ARG A 342 4.51 28.50 -6.49
C ARG A 342 4.98 29.94 -6.32
N ARG A 343 5.90 30.43 -7.16
CA ARG A 343 6.39 31.82 -7.09
C ARG A 343 5.49 32.82 -7.82
N GLN A 344 4.71 32.40 -8.83
CA GLN A 344 3.85 33.32 -9.58
C GLN A 344 2.52 33.65 -8.86
N ASN A 345 1.97 32.75 -8.03
CA ASN A 345 0.74 33.01 -7.27
C ASN A 345 0.98 33.65 -5.87
N ARG A 346 2.20 34.10 -5.59
CA ARG A 346 2.54 34.98 -4.45
C ARG A 346 3.00 36.38 -4.90
N LYS A 347 2.75 36.66 -6.18
CA LYS A 347 2.71 37.94 -6.91
C LYS A 347 1.80 38.99 -6.31
#